data_AF-A0A1J4ZW23-F1
#
_entry.id   AF-A0A1J4ZW23-F1
#
_cell.length_a   1.000
_cell.length_b   1.000
_cell.length_c   1.000
_cell.angle_alpha   90.00
_cell.angle_beta   90.00
_cell.angle_gamma   90.00
#
_symmetry.space_group_name_H-M   'P 1'
#
loop_
_entity.id
_entity.type
_entity.pdbx_description
1 polymer ?
#
loop_
_entity_poly.entity_id
_entity_poly.type
_entity_poly.pdbx_seq_one_letter_code
_entity_poly.pdbx_strand_id
1 'polypeptide(L)'
;MKKSILALMLTLVMLCALVSSAAAQSSYSFSLDKEVVQVYWNADGTEAVDYVFTFTNDPSGHVIDFVDVGMPNGNFDMSTITADVGGNPVSISSDFQGQGGSGFSVDMGAYAIQPGQSGTVHVFVGRIDKVLYKDSTNPDVDASADFSPTWFGSQYVHGATDLTITFHLPPGVQPNEPRYHNPEGGWPGNAAPQSDHDSDGRIIYTWQSSAANGYSQYTFGASFPKMYVPADAIVVPPAFNFGTLLAGLGGNLVTVCCIGFFVLIFVGSPILGAVNQRRRKMQYLPPKISIEGHGIKRGLTAVEAAILTEQPLDKVMTMILFGVVKKNAAAVITRDPLALQVTQPQPEGLQGYEKDFLTAFAAPDLAARRKSLQEMTVNLVKSVSEKMKGFSRKETMDYYKSIMERAWQQIEAAGTPDVKSQMYDEALEWTMLDKNYDERTRRVFTGPIFVPMWWGRYDPAYRPVTSGAPKMASVTPTTSGGRTSLPGAAFAASVVGGVQNFSSKVIGDVSAFTSGVTNRTNPIPKTSSSSSWKGGGGGGGHSCACACACAGCACACAGGGR
;
A
#
# COMPACT_ATOMS: atom_id res chain seq x y z
N MET A 1 -59.92 36.11 17.02
CA MET A 1 -59.63 35.32 15.79
C MET A 1 -59.02 36.17 14.67
N LYS A 2 -59.66 37.26 14.20
CA LYS A 2 -59.12 38.09 13.08
C LYS A 2 -57.73 38.71 13.33
N LYS A 3 -57.43 39.17 14.56
CA LYS A 3 -56.11 39.76 14.91
C LYS A 3 -54.98 38.72 14.97
N SER A 4 -55.29 37.49 15.37
CA SER A 4 -54.32 36.39 15.47
C SER A 4 -53.92 35.84 14.11
N ILE A 5 -54.86 35.83 13.15
CA ILE A 5 -54.60 35.41 11.76
C ILE A 5 -53.78 36.48 11.02
N LEU A 6 -54.06 37.76 11.26
CA LEU A 6 -53.30 38.87 10.69
C LEU A 6 -51.84 38.86 11.20
N ALA A 7 -51.64 38.63 12.50
CA ALA A 7 -50.31 38.50 13.08
C ALA A 7 -49.54 37.31 12.47
N LEU A 8 -50.19 36.15 12.32
CA LEU A 8 -49.57 34.97 11.72
C LEU A 8 -49.16 35.20 10.25
N MET A 9 -50.01 35.87 9.46
CA MET A 9 -49.69 36.23 8.08
C MET A 9 -48.54 37.24 7.99
N LEU A 10 -48.50 38.24 8.88
CA LEU A 10 -47.43 39.23 8.90
C LEU A 10 -46.09 38.57 9.25
N THR A 11 -46.07 37.65 10.23
CA THR A 11 -44.87 36.89 10.59
C THR A 11 -44.42 35.97 9.45
N LEU A 12 -45.35 35.36 8.72
CA LEU A 12 -45.02 34.50 7.57
C LEU A 12 -44.44 35.31 6.41
N VAL A 13 -44.97 36.50 6.11
CA VAL A 13 -44.43 37.41 5.10
C VAL A 13 -43.05 37.94 5.52
N MET A 14 -42.83 38.20 6.80
CA MET A 14 -41.54 38.65 7.34
C MET A 14 -40.49 37.52 7.35
N LEU A 15 -40.89 36.26 7.58
CA LEU A 15 -40.02 35.09 7.39
C LEU A 15 -39.67 34.87 5.91
N CYS A 16 -40.61 35.09 5.00
CA CYS A 16 -40.35 34.99 3.56
C CYS A 16 -39.50 36.17 3.03
N ALA A 17 -39.50 37.33 3.69
CA ALA A 17 -38.66 38.48 3.32
C ALA A 17 -37.22 38.38 3.85
N LEU A 18 -36.97 37.56 4.88
CA LEU A 18 -35.62 37.25 5.39
C LEU A 18 -34.88 36.19 4.55
N VAL A 19 -35.56 35.54 3.61
CA VAL A 19 -34.93 34.79 2.50
C VAL A 19 -34.69 35.75 1.33
N SER A 20 -34.09 36.90 1.62
CA SER A 20 -33.40 37.66 0.60
C SER A 20 -32.23 36.79 0.15
N SER A 21 -32.28 36.38 -1.11
CA SER A 21 -31.27 35.63 -1.81
C SER A 21 -29.87 36.12 -1.41
N ALA A 22 -29.04 35.23 -0.86
CA ALA A 22 -27.60 35.31 -1.09
C ALA A 22 -27.37 35.06 -2.60
N ALA A 23 -27.82 35.98 -3.44
CA ALA A 23 -27.47 36.03 -4.85
C ALA A 23 -26.15 36.79 -4.95
N ALA A 24 -25.20 36.20 -5.68
CA ALA A 24 -23.81 36.61 -5.89
C ALA A 24 -22.82 36.24 -4.77
N GLN A 25 -22.72 34.95 -4.42
CA GLN A 25 -21.40 34.34 -4.53
C GLN A 25 -21.28 33.94 -6.00
N SER A 26 -20.63 34.79 -6.81
CA SER A 26 -20.34 34.43 -8.20
C SER A 26 -19.55 33.12 -8.18
N SER A 27 -20.04 32.10 -8.88
CA SER A 27 -19.22 30.92 -9.15
C SER A 27 -18.10 31.31 -10.12
N TYR A 28 -16.99 30.56 -10.10
CA TYR A 28 -16.01 30.64 -11.18
C TYR A 28 -16.73 30.35 -12.52
N SER A 29 -16.42 31.13 -13.53
CA SER A 29 -16.99 31.02 -14.88
C SER A 29 -15.99 31.64 -15.85
N PHE A 30 -15.35 30.81 -16.67
CA PHE A 30 -14.25 31.24 -17.53
C PHE A 30 -14.10 30.33 -18.77
N SER A 31 -13.41 30.82 -19.79
CA SER A 31 -12.87 29.99 -20.87
C SER A 31 -11.37 29.78 -20.69
N LEU A 32 -10.93 28.56 -21.01
CA LEU A 32 -9.51 28.25 -21.22
C LEU A 32 -9.25 28.36 -22.71
N ASP A 33 -8.82 29.53 -23.16
CA ASP A 33 -8.70 29.84 -24.59
C ASP A 33 -7.56 29.04 -25.23
N LYS A 34 -6.45 28.87 -24.50
CA LYS A 34 -5.27 28.15 -24.95
C LYS A 34 -4.60 27.41 -23.80
N GLU A 35 -4.17 26.19 -24.07
CA GLU A 35 -3.31 25.41 -23.18
C GLU A 35 -2.15 24.83 -23.99
N VAL A 36 -0.92 25.18 -23.63
CA VAL A 36 0.29 24.63 -24.23
C VAL A 36 1.05 23.88 -23.16
N VAL A 37 1.36 22.61 -23.43
CA VAL A 37 2.07 21.74 -22.50
C VAL A 37 3.29 21.13 -23.16
N GLN A 38 4.46 21.35 -22.57
CA GLN A 38 5.70 20.67 -22.93
C GLN A 38 6.02 19.65 -21.83
N VAL A 39 6.17 18.39 -22.21
CA VAL A 39 6.48 17.29 -21.28
C VAL A 39 7.85 16.73 -21.62
N TYR A 40 8.77 16.80 -20.68
CA TYR A 40 10.16 16.37 -20.86
C TYR A 40 10.43 15.09 -20.08
N TRP A 41 10.68 14.00 -20.81
CA TRP A 41 11.14 12.74 -20.24
C TRP A 41 12.67 12.76 -20.16
N ASN A 42 13.23 12.80 -18.96
CA ASN A 42 14.65 12.99 -18.74
C ASN A 42 15.43 11.67 -18.69
N ALA A 43 16.74 11.75 -18.96
CA ALA A 43 17.64 10.59 -18.94
C ALA A 43 17.79 9.95 -17.54
N ASP A 44 17.44 10.65 -16.46
CA ASP A 44 17.40 10.09 -15.09
C ASP A 44 16.05 9.42 -14.77
N GLY A 45 15.12 9.37 -15.73
CA GLY A 45 13.80 8.78 -15.60
C GLY A 45 12.76 9.68 -14.93
N THR A 46 13.10 10.94 -14.66
CA THR A 46 12.14 11.95 -14.19
C THR A 46 11.39 12.61 -15.35
N GLU A 47 10.29 13.26 -15.01
CA GLU A 47 9.54 14.13 -15.90
C GLU A 47 9.64 15.59 -15.42
N ALA A 48 9.75 16.51 -16.36
CA ALA A 48 9.53 17.93 -16.14
C ALA A 48 8.41 18.42 -17.05
N VAL A 49 7.59 19.36 -16.58
CA VAL A 49 6.41 19.84 -17.31
C VAL A 49 6.38 21.36 -17.33
N ASP A 50 6.14 21.93 -18.50
CA ASP A 50 5.96 23.37 -18.72
C ASP A 50 4.55 23.60 -19.26
N TYR A 51 3.74 24.33 -18.50
CA TYR A 51 2.37 24.70 -18.85
C TYR A 51 2.26 26.18 -19.13
N VAL A 52 1.53 26.52 -20.19
CA VAL A 52 1.02 27.88 -20.43
C VAL A 52 -0.48 27.82 -20.59
N PHE A 53 -1.21 28.35 -19.61
CA PHE A 53 -2.65 28.50 -19.65
C PHE A 53 -3.01 29.93 -20.02
N THR A 54 -3.93 30.11 -20.97
CA THR A 54 -4.55 31.41 -21.27
C THR A 54 -6.02 31.35 -20.95
N PHE A 55 -6.42 32.12 -19.94
CA PHE A 55 -7.79 32.20 -19.49
C PHE A 55 -8.44 33.51 -19.92
N THR A 56 -9.75 33.46 -20.17
CA THR A 56 -10.63 34.63 -20.18
C THR A 56 -11.71 34.43 -19.12
N ASN A 57 -11.74 35.32 -18.14
CA ASN A 57 -12.74 35.29 -17.08
C ASN A 57 -14.02 35.98 -17.56
N ASP A 58 -15.18 35.36 -17.30
CA ASP A 58 -16.45 35.95 -17.71
C ASP A 58 -16.71 37.27 -16.97
N PRO A 59 -17.41 38.24 -17.57
CA PRO A 59 -17.76 39.50 -16.89
C PRO A 59 -18.55 39.32 -15.58
N SER A 60 -19.26 38.19 -15.42
CA SER A 60 -19.99 37.82 -14.21
C SER A 60 -19.30 36.75 -13.37
N GLY A 61 -18.13 36.26 -13.80
CA GLY A 61 -17.37 35.24 -13.09
C GLY A 61 -16.80 35.76 -11.77
N HIS A 62 -16.48 34.85 -10.85
CA HIS A 62 -15.61 35.18 -9.72
C HIS A 62 -14.21 35.55 -10.22
N VAL A 63 -13.47 36.38 -9.49
CA VAL A 63 -12.05 36.60 -9.76
C VAL A 63 -11.30 35.27 -9.79
N ILE A 64 -10.41 35.08 -10.76
CA ILE A 64 -9.49 33.93 -10.80
C ILE A 64 -8.26 34.33 -10.00
N ASP A 65 -8.25 33.95 -8.73
CA ASP A 65 -7.20 34.23 -7.74
C ASP A 65 -6.32 33.01 -7.45
N PHE A 66 -6.81 31.81 -7.78
CA PHE A 66 -6.07 30.55 -7.71
C PHE A 66 -6.23 29.76 -9.00
N VAL A 67 -5.17 29.08 -9.42
CA VAL A 67 -5.21 28.07 -10.48
C VAL A 67 -4.61 26.78 -9.94
N ASP A 68 -5.44 25.75 -9.80
CA ASP A 68 -4.98 24.42 -9.39
C ASP A 68 -4.40 23.67 -10.58
N VAL A 69 -3.17 23.18 -10.43
CA VAL A 69 -2.46 22.39 -11.45
C VAL A 69 -2.32 20.97 -10.94
N GLY A 70 -2.90 20.02 -11.67
CA GLY A 70 -2.88 18.62 -11.27
C GLY A 70 -1.58 17.94 -11.66
N MET A 71 -1.12 17.00 -10.84
CA MET A 71 0.14 16.27 -11.05
C MET A 71 -0.11 14.77 -11.30
N PRO A 72 0.70 14.11 -12.15
CA PRO A 72 0.53 12.70 -12.52
C PRO A 72 0.48 11.73 -11.34
N ASN A 73 1.21 12.06 -10.28
CA ASN A 73 1.25 11.33 -9.02
C ASN A 73 1.75 12.27 -7.89
N GLY A 74 1.87 11.77 -6.65
CA GLY A 74 2.32 12.56 -5.49
C GLY A 74 3.83 12.63 -5.25
N ASN A 75 4.67 12.22 -6.21
CA ASN A 75 6.13 12.19 -6.13
C ASN A 75 6.74 13.32 -6.98
N PHE A 76 6.23 14.54 -6.84
CA PHE A 76 6.79 15.74 -7.46
C PHE A 76 7.46 16.62 -6.40
N ASP A 77 8.48 17.36 -6.80
CA ASP A 77 9.23 18.22 -5.89
C ASP A 77 8.71 19.67 -5.96
N MET A 78 7.96 20.07 -4.93
CA MET A 78 7.43 21.44 -4.76
C MET A 78 8.52 22.52 -4.85
N SER A 79 9.77 22.22 -4.50
CA SER A 79 10.87 23.19 -4.55
C SER A 79 11.36 23.50 -5.96
N THR A 80 11.01 22.66 -6.93
CA THR A 80 11.36 22.84 -8.35
C THR A 80 10.29 23.55 -9.16
N ILE A 81 9.17 23.91 -8.52
CA ILE A 81 8.04 24.53 -9.19
C ILE A 81 8.22 26.04 -9.20
N THR A 82 8.04 26.64 -10.38
CA THR A 82 7.98 28.09 -10.56
C THR A 82 6.72 28.45 -11.33
N ALA A 83 6.09 29.56 -10.98
CA ALA A 83 4.92 30.07 -11.69
C ALA A 83 5.01 31.59 -11.86
N ASP A 84 4.46 32.08 -12.97
CA ASP A 84 4.33 33.50 -13.24
C ASP A 84 3.01 33.82 -13.96
N VAL A 85 2.56 35.06 -13.81
CA VAL A 85 1.38 35.60 -14.50
C VAL A 85 1.82 36.78 -15.34
N GLY A 86 1.79 36.60 -16.67
CA GLY A 86 2.28 37.59 -17.62
C GLY A 86 3.75 37.99 -17.38
N GLY A 87 4.61 37.05 -16.97
CA GLY A 87 6.02 37.28 -16.65
C GLY A 87 6.30 37.75 -15.22
N ASN A 88 5.28 37.94 -14.38
CA ASN A 88 5.46 38.34 -12.99
C ASN A 88 5.40 37.10 -12.07
N PRO A 89 6.46 36.80 -11.29
CA PRO A 89 6.47 35.63 -10.42
C PRO A 89 5.34 35.66 -9.38
N VAL A 90 4.73 34.50 -9.16
CA VAL A 90 3.65 34.31 -8.19
C VAL A 90 3.95 33.18 -7.21
N SER A 91 3.18 33.10 -6.12
CA SER A 91 3.42 32.09 -5.07
C SER A 91 2.72 30.77 -5.40
N ILE A 92 3.22 29.69 -4.80
CA ILE A 92 2.66 28.34 -4.94
C ILE A 92 2.30 27.83 -3.56
N SER A 93 1.17 27.14 -3.44
CA SER A 93 0.71 26.54 -2.19
C SER A 93 0.33 25.08 -2.37
N SER A 94 0.31 24.33 -1.26
CA SER A 94 -0.14 22.93 -1.23
C SER A 94 -1.66 22.78 -1.04
N ASP A 95 -2.44 23.87 -1.15
CA ASP A 95 -3.90 23.87 -1.01
C ASP A 95 -4.59 23.49 -2.33
N PHE A 96 -4.19 22.35 -2.89
CA PHE A 96 -4.81 21.84 -4.11
C PHE A 96 -6.23 21.34 -3.82
N GLN A 97 -7.22 21.87 -4.53
CA GLN A 97 -8.63 21.52 -4.37
C GLN A 97 -9.22 20.85 -5.63
N GLY A 98 -8.35 20.58 -6.60
CA GLY A 98 -8.67 19.88 -7.83
C GLY A 98 -9.03 18.39 -7.66
N GLN A 99 -9.62 17.82 -8.72
CA GLN A 99 -9.87 16.39 -8.86
C GLN A 99 -8.55 15.60 -9.00
N GLY A 100 -8.52 14.31 -8.66
CA GLY A 100 -7.33 13.45 -8.87
C GLY A 100 -6.34 13.37 -7.70
N GLY A 101 -6.50 14.20 -6.66
CA GLY A 101 -5.85 14.00 -5.35
C GLY A 101 -4.34 14.25 -5.29
N SER A 102 -3.72 14.74 -6.36
CA SER A 102 -2.32 15.16 -6.40
C SER A 102 -2.17 16.40 -7.29
N GLY A 103 -1.55 17.45 -6.75
CA GLY A 103 -1.39 18.73 -7.42
C GLY A 103 -0.98 19.83 -6.45
N PHE A 104 -0.93 21.06 -6.94
CA PHE A 104 -0.65 22.27 -6.18
C PHE A 104 -1.50 23.44 -6.70
N SER A 105 -1.55 24.52 -5.94
CA SER A 105 -2.29 25.73 -6.31
C SER A 105 -1.34 26.89 -6.58
N VAL A 106 -1.54 27.60 -7.68
CA VAL A 106 -0.86 28.85 -8.01
C VAL A 106 -1.65 30.01 -7.42
N ASP A 107 -1.07 30.73 -6.46
CA ASP A 107 -1.66 31.90 -5.80
C ASP A 107 -1.33 33.15 -6.63
N MET A 108 -2.32 33.65 -7.37
CA MET A 108 -2.14 34.74 -8.32
C MET A 108 -1.98 36.11 -7.62
N GLY A 109 -2.39 36.23 -6.35
CA GLY A 109 -2.29 37.45 -5.57
C GLY A 109 -2.75 38.71 -6.32
N ALA A 110 -1.85 39.68 -6.46
CA ALA A 110 -2.13 40.95 -7.15
C ALA A 110 -2.36 40.82 -8.67
N TYR A 111 -2.02 39.66 -9.26
CA TYR A 111 -2.15 39.35 -10.69
C TYR A 111 -3.38 38.50 -11.00
N ALA A 112 -4.31 38.37 -10.05
CA ALA A 112 -5.57 37.66 -10.24
C ALA A 112 -6.38 38.21 -11.43
N ILE A 113 -6.95 37.31 -12.23
CA ILE A 113 -7.68 37.67 -13.45
C ILE A 113 -9.08 38.14 -13.07
N GLN A 114 -9.29 39.45 -13.20
CA GLN A 114 -10.55 40.09 -12.85
C GLN A 114 -11.68 39.67 -13.80
N PRO A 115 -12.95 39.78 -13.39
CA PRO A 115 -14.09 39.49 -14.25
C PRO A 115 -14.04 40.30 -15.56
N GLY A 116 -14.21 39.62 -16.69
CA GLY A 116 -14.14 40.23 -18.03
C GLY A 116 -12.72 40.54 -18.52
N GLN A 117 -11.68 40.04 -17.84
CA GLN A 117 -10.28 40.16 -18.27
C GLN A 117 -9.72 38.81 -18.70
N SER A 118 -8.61 38.85 -19.45
CA SER A 118 -7.83 37.68 -19.82
C SER A 118 -6.46 37.72 -19.17
N GLY A 119 -5.88 36.56 -18.92
CA GLY A 119 -4.55 36.44 -18.33
C GLY A 119 -3.86 35.14 -18.73
N THR A 120 -2.54 35.18 -18.76
CA THR A 120 -1.70 34.02 -19.05
C THR A 120 -0.96 33.60 -17.79
N VAL A 121 -1.14 32.34 -17.41
CA VAL A 121 -0.46 31.71 -16.27
C VAL A 121 0.53 30.71 -16.84
N HIS A 122 1.81 30.90 -16.53
CA HIS A 122 2.87 29.98 -16.89
C HIS A 122 3.36 29.25 -15.66
N VAL A 123 3.54 27.94 -15.77
CA VAL A 123 3.89 27.05 -14.66
C VAL A 123 4.91 26.04 -15.14
N PHE A 124 6.06 26.01 -14.49
CA PHE A 124 7.11 25.03 -14.73
C PHE A 124 7.26 24.14 -13.50
N VAL A 125 7.29 22.82 -13.73
CA VAL A 125 7.52 21.77 -12.72
C VAL A 125 8.80 21.05 -13.11
N GLY A 126 9.87 21.24 -12.34
CA GLY A 126 11.19 20.74 -12.72
C GLY A 126 11.46 19.26 -12.45
N ARG A 127 10.73 18.61 -11.53
CA ARG A 127 10.97 17.20 -11.19
C ARG A 127 9.71 16.46 -10.72
N ILE A 128 9.36 15.41 -11.46
CA ILE A 128 8.32 14.43 -11.13
C ILE A 128 8.92 13.03 -11.26
N ASP A 129 8.87 12.24 -10.17
CA ASP A 129 9.36 10.86 -10.13
C ASP A 129 8.21 9.85 -10.33
N LYS A 130 8.54 8.59 -10.67
CA LYS A 130 7.60 7.45 -10.80
C LYS A 130 6.50 7.66 -11.86
N VAL A 131 6.92 8.13 -13.02
CA VAL A 131 6.06 8.52 -14.15
C VAL A 131 6.21 7.58 -15.36
N LEU A 132 7.25 6.75 -15.36
CA LEU A 132 7.49 5.73 -16.38
C LEU A 132 6.99 4.37 -15.92
N TYR A 133 6.35 3.63 -16.81
CA TYR A 133 5.79 2.30 -16.54
C TYR A 133 6.32 1.28 -17.54
N LYS A 134 6.04 0.00 -17.34
CA LYS A 134 6.31 -1.02 -18.37
C LYS A 134 5.33 -0.87 -19.53
N ASP A 135 5.84 -0.94 -20.76
CA ASP A 135 4.98 -0.98 -21.95
C ASP A 135 4.04 -2.19 -21.93
N SER A 136 2.80 -1.97 -22.37
CA SER A 136 1.77 -3.02 -22.39
C SER A 136 2.00 -4.05 -23.50
N THR A 137 2.69 -3.67 -24.58
CA THR A 137 2.94 -4.52 -25.75
C THR A 137 4.30 -5.22 -25.65
N ASN A 138 5.33 -4.49 -25.27
CA ASN A 138 6.73 -4.94 -25.16
C ASN A 138 7.33 -4.64 -23.77
N PRO A 139 6.78 -5.22 -22.67
CA PRO A 139 7.14 -4.88 -21.29
C PRO A 139 8.60 -5.14 -20.91
N ASP A 140 9.29 -5.98 -21.70
CA ASP A 140 10.68 -6.36 -21.47
C ASP A 140 11.67 -5.46 -22.20
N VAL A 141 11.23 -4.65 -23.17
CA VAL A 141 12.11 -3.84 -24.02
C VAL A 141 11.82 -2.35 -23.85
N ASP A 142 10.55 -1.97 -23.72
CA ASP A 142 10.14 -0.58 -23.76
C ASP A 142 9.59 -0.09 -22.41
N ALA A 143 9.85 1.17 -22.12
CA ALA A 143 9.16 1.94 -21.10
C ALA A 143 8.00 2.72 -21.74
N SER A 144 6.89 2.83 -21.01
CA SER A 144 5.69 3.57 -21.38
C SER A 144 5.64 4.86 -20.58
N ALA A 145 5.37 5.96 -21.28
CA ALA A 145 5.25 7.29 -20.74
C ALA A 145 3.89 7.87 -21.18
N ASP A 146 2.91 7.79 -20.29
CA ASP A 146 1.57 8.31 -20.52
C ASP A 146 1.33 9.55 -19.65
N PHE A 147 0.71 10.57 -20.22
CA PHE A 147 0.46 11.83 -19.54
C PHE A 147 -0.86 12.45 -19.98
N SER A 148 -1.53 13.12 -19.04
CA SER A 148 -2.70 13.95 -19.29
C SER A 148 -2.42 15.38 -18.85
N PRO A 149 -2.72 16.40 -19.67
CA PRO A 149 -2.77 17.80 -19.24
C PRO A 149 -3.74 18.03 -18.09
N THR A 150 -3.68 19.22 -17.47
CA THR A 150 -4.61 19.61 -16.41
C THR A 150 -5.97 19.96 -17.05
N TRP A 151 -7.07 19.45 -16.52
CA TRP A 151 -8.43 19.84 -16.93
C TRP A 151 -9.20 20.45 -15.75
N PHE A 152 -10.20 21.27 -15.98
CA PHE A 152 -10.96 21.97 -14.94
C PHE A 152 -12.38 21.41 -14.81
N GLY A 153 -13.06 21.76 -13.72
CA GLY A 153 -14.47 21.37 -13.53
C GLY A 153 -15.35 21.90 -14.66
N SER A 154 -16.12 21.03 -15.32
CA SER A 154 -17.03 21.41 -16.42
C SER A 154 -18.15 22.38 -16.02
N GLN A 155 -18.37 22.55 -14.71
CA GLN A 155 -19.26 23.58 -14.17
C GLN A 155 -18.63 24.99 -14.14
N TYR A 156 -17.32 25.13 -14.32
CA TYR A 156 -16.58 26.39 -14.25
C TYR A 156 -16.02 26.81 -15.62
N VAL A 157 -15.42 25.86 -16.35
CA VAL A 157 -14.82 26.12 -17.66
C VAL A 157 -15.78 25.82 -18.80
N HIS A 158 -15.81 26.68 -19.81
CA HIS A 158 -16.61 26.49 -21.02
C HIS A 158 -15.86 26.96 -22.28
N GLY A 159 -16.47 26.73 -23.44
CA GLY A 159 -15.86 27.03 -24.73
C GLY A 159 -14.91 25.96 -25.24
N ALA A 160 -14.30 26.25 -26.39
CA ALA A 160 -13.24 25.44 -26.98
C ALA A 160 -11.88 25.92 -26.50
N THR A 161 -10.95 25.00 -26.39
CA THR A 161 -9.56 25.25 -25.99
C THR A 161 -8.63 24.88 -27.14
N ASP A 162 -7.72 25.79 -27.52
CA ASP A 162 -6.57 25.45 -28.36
C ASP A 162 -5.53 24.72 -27.51
N LEU A 163 -5.63 23.39 -27.51
CA LEU A 163 -4.75 22.51 -26.74
C LEU A 163 -3.62 22.00 -27.63
N THR A 164 -2.39 22.30 -27.22
CA THR A 164 -1.16 21.77 -27.80
C THR A 164 -0.39 21.02 -26.72
N ILE A 165 -0.05 19.77 -26.98
CA ILE A 165 0.81 18.96 -26.13
C ILE A 165 1.99 18.43 -26.92
N THR A 166 3.19 18.56 -26.37
CA THR A 166 4.41 18.06 -26.99
C THR A 166 5.19 17.23 -25.98
N PHE A 167 5.53 16.01 -26.37
CA PHE A 167 6.43 15.16 -25.62
C PHE A 167 7.84 15.30 -26.16
N HIS A 168 8.79 15.62 -25.30
CA HIS A 168 10.22 15.54 -25.55
C HIS A 168 10.73 14.21 -24.98
N LEU A 169 10.99 13.25 -25.87
CA LEU A 169 11.44 11.92 -25.48
C LEU A 169 12.86 11.94 -24.88
N PRO A 170 13.29 10.87 -24.19
CA PRO A 170 14.62 10.84 -23.59
C PRO A 170 15.75 11.12 -24.59
N PRO A 171 16.84 11.78 -24.15
CA PRO A 171 17.99 12.02 -25.00
C PRO A 171 18.56 10.73 -25.59
N GLY A 172 18.89 10.76 -26.89
CA GLY A 172 19.56 9.66 -27.58
C GLY A 172 18.66 8.58 -28.19
N VAL A 173 17.33 8.63 -27.95
CA VAL A 173 16.36 7.75 -28.62
C VAL A 173 16.48 7.90 -30.14
N GLN A 174 16.52 6.79 -30.88
CA GLN A 174 16.66 6.80 -32.33
C GLN A 174 15.30 6.96 -33.03
N PRO A 175 15.23 7.58 -34.24
CA PRO A 175 13.97 7.92 -34.91
C PRO A 175 12.98 6.78 -35.16
N ASN A 176 13.45 5.53 -35.25
CA ASN A 176 12.64 4.35 -35.54
C ASN A 176 12.30 3.50 -34.31
N GLU A 177 12.74 3.91 -33.13
CA GLU A 177 12.53 3.19 -31.87
C GLU A 177 11.23 3.56 -31.14
N PRO A 178 10.85 4.86 -31.03
CA PRO A 178 9.68 5.21 -30.23
C PRO A 178 8.38 4.94 -30.98
N ARG A 179 7.32 4.71 -30.21
CA ARG A 179 5.95 4.53 -30.69
C ARG A 179 5.04 5.44 -29.91
N TYR A 180 4.17 6.18 -30.60
CA TYR A 180 3.13 6.95 -29.94
C TYR A 180 1.94 6.06 -29.59
N HIS A 181 1.18 6.45 -28.58
CA HIS A 181 -0.12 5.86 -28.22
C HIS A 181 -1.25 6.69 -28.82
N ASN A 182 -2.35 6.04 -29.18
CA ASN A 182 -3.53 6.77 -29.62
C ASN A 182 -4.13 7.55 -28.44
N PRO A 183 -4.44 8.85 -28.61
CA PRO A 183 -5.05 9.64 -27.55
C PRO A 183 -6.39 9.06 -27.07
N GLU A 184 -6.59 9.08 -25.76
CA GLU A 184 -7.84 8.64 -25.10
C GLU A 184 -8.66 9.85 -24.61
N GLY A 185 -9.85 9.59 -24.04
CA GLY A 185 -10.69 10.67 -23.49
C GLY A 185 -11.53 11.44 -24.51
N GLY A 186 -11.66 10.92 -25.73
CA GLY A 186 -12.45 11.57 -26.79
C GLY A 186 -11.72 12.74 -27.45
N TRP A 187 -10.39 12.65 -27.57
CA TRP A 187 -9.54 13.64 -28.25
C TRP A 187 -10.09 14.01 -29.64
N PRO A 188 -10.36 15.31 -29.91
CA PRO A 188 -10.94 15.75 -31.19
C PRO A 188 -9.91 16.06 -32.28
N GLY A 189 -8.61 15.97 -31.98
CA GLY A 189 -7.53 16.17 -32.96
C GLY A 189 -7.13 14.89 -33.70
N ASN A 190 -6.02 14.96 -34.44
CA ASN A 190 -5.43 13.78 -35.07
C ASN A 190 -4.90 12.81 -34.01
N ALA A 191 -5.10 11.50 -34.23
CA ALA A 191 -4.58 10.47 -33.34
C ALA A 191 -3.05 10.33 -33.43
N ALA A 192 -2.50 10.43 -34.64
CA ALA A 192 -1.06 10.44 -34.86
C ALA A 192 -0.49 11.84 -34.54
N PRO A 193 0.58 11.93 -33.74
CA PRO A 193 1.28 13.19 -33.51
C PRO A 193 2.06 13.62 -34.75
N GLN A 194 2.34 14.92 -34.83
CA GLN A 194 3.45 15.42 -35.64
C GLN A 194 4.75 15.05 -34.94
N SER A 195 5.74 14.57 -35.70
CA SER A 195 7.06 14.20 -35.16
C SER A 195 8.15 15.07 -35.78
N ASP A 196 9.03 15.58 -34.92
CA ASP A 196 10.19 16.40 -35.30
C ASP A 196 11.31 16.22 -34.25
N HIS A 197 12.30 17.10 -34.24
CA HIS A 197 13.31 17.19 -33.17
C HIS A 197 13.30 18.57 -32.50
N ASP A 198 13.58 18.61 -31.21
CA ASP A 198 13.80 19.87 -30.50
C ASP A 198 15.23 20.43 -30.70
N SER A 199 15.53 21.56 -30.05
CA SER A 199 16.84 22.21 -30.13
C SER A 199 17.99 21.37 -29.57
N ASP A 200 17.70 20.40 -28.70
CA ASP A 200 18.66 19.49 -28.10
C ASP A 200 18.79 18.19 -28.92
N GLY A 201 18.07 18.08 -30.04
CA GLY A 201 18.03 16.90 -30.90
C GLY A 201 17.20 15.75 -30.33
N ARG A 202 16.36 15.98 -29.33
CA ARG A 202 15.41 14.96 -28.84
C ARG A 202 14.27 14.82 -29.82
N ILE A 203 13.77 13.61 -30.01
CA ILE A 203 12.56 13.37 -30.78
C ILE A 203 11.37 13.98 -30.02
N ILE A 204 10.57 14.76 -30.73
CA ILE A 204 9.32 15.30 -30.20
C ILE A 204 8.09 14.68 -30.87
N TYR A 205 7.02 14.52 -30.09
CA TYR A 205 5.68 14.18 -30.56
C TYR A 205 4.69 15.25 -30.14
N THR A 206 4.08 15.92 -31.10
CA THR A 206 3.12 17.02 -30.86
C THR A 206 1.72 16.64 -31.32
N TRP A 207 0.75 16.74 -30.41
CA TRP A 207 -0.68 16.71 -30.72
C TRP A 207 -1.26 18.10 -30.53
N GLN A 208 -2.10 18.52 -31.48
CA GLN A 208 -2.76 19.82 -31.41
C GLN A 208 -4.22 19.71 -31.85
N SER A 209 -5.11 20.44 -31.17
CA SER A 209 -6.48 20.64 -31.60
C SER A 209 -7.05 21.96 -31.07
N SER A 210 -7.64 22.75 -31.96
CA SER A 210 -8.42 23.94 -31.60
C SER A 210 -9.88 23.62 -31.23
N ALA A 211 -10.27 22.34 -31.27
CA ALA A 211 -11.61 21.86 -30.95
C ALA A 211 -11.66 21.05 -29.64
N ALA A 212 -10.54 21.02 -28.89
CA ALA A 212 -10.50 20.45 -27.56
C ALA A 212 -11.33 21.30 -26.58
N ASN A 213 -11.46 20.82 -25.34
CA ASN A 213 -12.08 21.57 -24.27
C ASN A 213 -11.24 21.45 -22.99
N GLY A 214 -11.38 22.44 -22.11
CA GLY A 214 -10.62 22.49 -20.86
C GLY A 214 -11.16 21.61 -19.73
N TYR A 215 -12.20 20.79 -19.92
CA TYR A 215 -12.81 19.98 -18.85
C TYR A 215 -12.74 18.46 -19.04
N SER A 216 -12.31 18.02 -20.23
CA SER A 216 -12.15 16.61 -20.57
C SER A 216 -10.72 16.18 -20.29
N GLN A 217 -10.58 15.01 -19.69
CA GLN A 217 -9.29 14.38 -19.46
C GLN A 217 -8.83 13.69 -20.76
N TYR A 218 -7.82 14.25 -21.42
CA TYR A 218 -7.18 13.65 -22.58
C TYR A 218 -5.85 13.01 -22.20
N THR A 219 -5.69 11.72 -22.47
CA THR A 219 -4.44 11.00 -22.20
C THR A 219 -3.67 10.81 -23.50
N PHE A 220 -2.39 11.17 -23.48
CA PHE A 220 -1.43 10.99 -24.55
C PHE A 220 -0.32 10.08 -24.07
N GLY A 221 0.34 9.38 -24.98
CA GLY A 221 1.33 8.38 -24.59
C GLY A 221 2.40 8.16 -25.63
N ALA A 222 3.56 7.72 -25.16
CA ALA A 222 4.63 7.20 -25.99
C ALA A 222 5.39 6.09 -25.28
N SER A 223 5.89 5.14 -26.06
CA SER A 223 6.80 4.09 -25.61
C SER A 223 8.15 4.22 -26.30
N PHE A 224 9.22 4.00 -25.55
CA PHE A 224 10.61 4.05 -26.03
C PHE A 224 11.47 2.97 -25.34
N PRO A 225 12.62 2.58 -25.91
CA PRO A 225 13.46 1.56 -25.31
C PRO A 225 13.90 1.92 -23.90
N LYS A 226 13.70 1.02 -22.95
CA LYS A 226 13.99 1.27 -21.54
C LYS A 226 15.47 1.51 -21.22
N MET A 227 16.38 1.26 -22.17
CA MET A 227 17.82 1.49 -22.04
C MET A 227 18.20 2.97 -21.96
N TYR A 228 17.32 3.88 -22.38
CA TYR A 228 17.54 5.33 -22.31
C TYR A 228 17.24 5.93 -20.93
N VAL A 229 16.76 5.12 -19.97
CA VAL A 229 16.40 5.54 -18.62
C VAL A 229 16.84 4.50 -17.58
N PRO A 230 17.01 4.85 -16.29
CA PRO A 230 17.37 3.90 -15.24
C PRO A 230 16.26 2.88 -14.97
N ALA A 231 16.63 1.63 -14.74
CA ALA A 231 15.65 0.55 -14.53
C ALA A 231 14.81 0.73 -13.25
N ASP A 232 15.33 1.43 -12.25
CA ASP A 232 14.65 1.77 -10.99
C ASP A 232 13.68 2.94 -11.11
N ALA A 233 13.75 3.73 -12.19
CA ALA A 233 12.76 4.76 -12.51
C ALA A 233 11.45 4.20 -13.09
N ILE A 234 11.47 2.96 -13.58
CA ILE A 234 10.30 2.30 -14.18
C ILE A 234 9.44 1.65 -13.09
N VAL A 235 8.23 2.16 -12.93
CA VAL A 235 7.26 1.68 -11.94
C VAL A 235 6.80 0.26 -12.31
N VAL A 236 7.10 -0.67 -11.41
CA VAL A 236 6.61 -2.06 -11.49
C VAL A 236 5.46 -2.20 -10.49
N PRO A 237 4.19 -2.27 -10.95
CA PRO A 237 3.09 -2.57 -10.03
C PRO A 237 3.30 -3.97 -9.42
N PRO A 238 2.91 -4.20 -8.15
CA PRO A 238 2.96 -5.53 -7.56
C PRO A 238 2.07 -6.49 -8.38
N ALA A 239 2.55 -7.73 -8.58
CA ALA A 239 2.03 -8.73 -9.52
C ALA A 239 0.58 -9.25 -9.28
N PHE A 240 -0.24 -8.55 -8.49
CA PHE A 240 -1.61 -8.94 -8.18
C PHE A 240 -2.61 -8.24 -9.12
N ASN A 241 -2.95 -8.92 -10.22
CA ASN A 241 -3.92 -8.44 -11.20
C ASN A 241 -5.35 -8.82 -10.78
N PHE A 242 -6.05 -7.91 -10.09
CA PHE A 242 -7.45 -8.09 -9.67
C PHE A 242 -8.44 -7.97 -10.86
N GLY A 243 -7.99 -7.49 -12.02
CA GLY A 243 -8.83 -7.24 -13.20
C GLY A 243 -9.35 -8.50 -13.89
N THR A 244 -8.62 -9.62 -13.82
CA THR A 244 -9.04 -10.89 -14.42
C THR A 244 -10.19 -11.57 -13.67
N LEU A 245 -10.41 -11.23 -12.39
CA LEU A 245 -11.54 -11.73 -11.61
C LEU A 245 -12.85 -10.98 -11.95
N LEU A 246 -12.77 -9.72 -12.37
CA LEU A 246 -13.94 -8.89 -12.70
C LEU A 246 -14.38 -9.02 -14.16
N ALA A 247 -13.46 -9.35 -15.08
CA ALA A 247 -13.78 -9.58 -16.50
C ALA A 247 -14.68 -10.81 -16.74
N GLY A 248 -14.84 -11.70 -15.74
CA GLY A 248 -15.72 -12.87 -15.82
C GLY A 248 -17.21 -12.60 -15.58
N LEU A 249 -17.61 -11.37 -15.24
CA LEU A 249 -19.00 -11.00 -14.93
C LEU A 249 -19.59 -9.96 -15.89
N GLY A 250 -19.14 -9.98 -17.15
CA GLY A 250 -19.68 -9.14 -18.22
C GLY A 250 -20.99 -9.70 -18.81
N GLY A 251 -22.12 -9.08 -18.46
CA GLY A 251 -23.39 -9.29 -19.16
C GLY A 251 -24.56 -8.49 -18.58
N ASN A 252 -24.84 -7.33 -19.19
CA ASN A 252 -25.98 -6.40 -19.00
C ASN A 252 -25.80 -5.23 -18.02
N LEU A 253 -25.36 -4.10 -18.60
CA LEU A 253 -24.91 -2.85 -17.96
C LEU A 253 -26.01 -1.80 -17.67
N VAL A 254 -27.32 -2.09 -17.72
CA VAL A 254 -28.32 -0.99 -17.65
C VAL A 254 -29.26 -1.04 -16.43
N THR A 255 -29.28 -2.10 -15.62
CA THR A 255 -30.29 -2.25 -14.55
C THR A 255 -29.73 -2.28 -13.10
N VAL A 256 -28.40 -2.24 -12.92
CA VAL A 256 -27.77 -2.43 -11.58
C VAL A 256 -27.31 -1.12 -10.92
N CYS A 257 -27.55 0.04 -11.53
CA CYS A 257 -27.11 1.33 -10.97
C CYS A 257 -27.81 1.70 -9.64
N CYS A 258 -29.01 1.16 -9.39
CA CYS A 258 -29.79 1.48 -8.17
C CYS A 258 -29.67 0.45 -7.04
N ILE A 259 -29.19 -0.77 -7.31
CA ILE A 259 -29.03 -1.84 -6.30
C ILE A 259 -27.56 -1.96 -5.85
N GLY A 260 -26.60 -1.68 -6.74
CA GLY A 260 -25.16 -1.75 -6.44
C GLY A 260 -24.71 -0.73 -5.38
N PHE A 261 -25.36 0.43 -5.32
CA PHE A 261 -25.05 1.49 -4.35
C PHE A 261 -25.38 1.09 -2.90
N PHE A 262 -26.43 0.27 -2.70
CA PHE A 262 -26.80 -0.26 -1.39
C PHE A 262 -25.84 -1.35 -0.89
N VAL A 263 -25.30 -2.19 -1.78
CA VAL A 263 -24.35 -3.25 -1.40
C VAL A 263 -22.98 -2.67 -1.06
N LEU A 264 -22.50 -1.66 -1.80
CA LEU A 264 -21.20 -1.02 -1.53
C LEU A 264 -21.15 -0.28 -0.19
N ILE A 265 -22.24 0.40 0.20
CA ILE A 265 -22.28 1.15 1.46
C ILE A 265 -22.46 0.22 2.67
N PHE A 266 -23.34 -0.78 2.61
CA PHE A 266 -23.66 -1.63 3.76
C PHE A 266 -22.77 -2.88 3.89
N VAL A 267 -22.17 -3.37 2.81
CA VAL A 267 -21.28 -4.55 2.81
C VAL A 267 -19.83 -4.17 2.50
N GLY A 268 -19.58 -3.21 1.61
CA GLY A 268 -18.23 -2.79 1.23
C GLY A 268 -17.48 -1.99 2.29
N SER A 269 -18.15 -1.05 2.97
CA SER A 269 -17.55 -0.23 4.03
C SER A 269 -17.06 -1.03 5.26
N PRO A 270 -17.76 -2.06 5.78
CA PRO A 270 -17.20 -2.90 6.84
C PRO A 270 -16.04 -3.78 6.36
N ILE A 271 -15.98 -4.15 5.07
CA ILE A 271 -14.85 -4.92 4.50
C ILE A 271 -13.60 -4.05 4.35
N LEU A 272 -13.71 -2.83 3.82
CA LEU A 272 -12.61 -1.86 3.75
C LEU A 272 -12.12 -1.46 5.15
N GLY A 273 -13.04 -1.24 6.09
CA GLY A 273 -12.75 -1.04 7.51
C GLY A 273 -12.00 -2.24 8.10
N ALA A 274 -12.44 -3.47 7.82
CA ALA A 274 -11.77 -4.68 8.27
C ALA A 274 -10.37 -4.84 7.66
N VAL A 275 -10.16 -4.49 6.39
CA VAL A 275 -8.85 -4.55 5.72
C VAL A 275 -7.89 -3.52 6.30
N ASN A 276 -8.33 -2.28 6.52
CA ASN A 276 -7.47 -1.23 7.08
C ASN A 276 -7.18 -1.49 8.57
N GLN A 277 -8.16 -2.02 9.32
CA GLN A 277 -7.98 -2.49 10.68
C GLN A 277 -7.01 -3.68 10.75
N ARG A 278 -7.03 -4.60 9.78
CA ARG A 278 -6.04 -5.69 9.67
C ARG A 278 -4.62 -5.16 9.43
N ARG A 279 -4.44 -4.18 8.54
CA ARG A 279 -3.13 -3.54 8.32
C ARG A 279 -2.59 -2.86 9.57
N ARG A 280 -3.44 -2.13 10.30
CA ARG A 280 -3.08 -1.48 11.57
C ARG A 280 -2.74 -2.47 12.68
N LYS A 281 -3.47 -3.58 12.76
CA LYS A 281 -3.20 -4.66 13.71
C LYS A 281 -1.82 -5.28 13.52
N MET A 282 -1.17 -5.16 12.36
CA MET A 282 0.19 -5.67 12.13
C MET A 282 1.30 -4.66 12.49
N GLN A 283 0.97 -3.38 12.68
CA GLN A 283 1.94 -2.32 12.97
C GLN A 283 2.23 -2.21 14.47
N TYR A 284 3.02 -3.15 15.00
CA TYR A 284 3.36 -3.23 16.43
C TYR A 284 4.48 -2.27 16.86
N LEU A 285 5.29 -1.80 15.92
CA LEU A 285 6.44 -0.93 16.20
C LEU A 285 6.09 0.54 15.95
N PRO A 286 6.42 1.48 16.86
CA PRO A 286 6.17 2.89 16.64
C PRO A 286 7.04 3.44 15.49
N PRO A 287 6.58 4.49 14.78
CA PRO A 287 7.30 5.06 13.62
C PRO A 287 8.65 5.69 13.96
N LYS A 288 8.97 5.93 15.24
CA LYS A 288 10.23 6.57 15.69
C LYS A 288 11.50 5.70 15.53
N ILE A 289 11.38 4.47 15.05
CA ILE A 289 12.51 3.57 14.74
C ILE A 289 13.04 3.84 13.31
N SER A 290 12.44 4.78 12.57
CA SER A 290 12.84 5.14 11.20
C SER A 290 13.84 6.31 11.13
N ILE A 291 14.48 6.70 12.23
CA ILE A 291 15.63 7.60 12.16
C ILE A 291 16.78 6.77 11.59
N GLU A 292 17.38 7.23 10.49
CA GLU A 292 18.47 6.57 9.77
C GLU A 292 19.67 6.29 10.70
N GLY A 293 19.62 5.15 11.38
CA GLY A 293 20.76 4.59 12.11
C GLY A 293 21.76 3.99 11.12
N HIS A 294 23.04 4.02 11.46
CA HIS A 294 24.09 3.48 10.60
C HIS A 294 24.23 1.95 10.81
N GLY A 295 23.83 1.16 9.82
CA GLY A 295 24.10 -0.28 9.75
C GLY A 295 23.04 -1.22 10.33
N ILE A 296 23.32 -2.53 10.20
CA ILE A 296 22.41 -3.63 10.51
C ILE A 296 22.51 -4.14 11.96
N LYS A 297 21.37 -4.38 12.61
CA LYS A 297 21.34 -5.04 13.93
C LYS A 297 21.51 -6.55 13.77
N ARG A 298 22.71 -7.07 14.05
CA ARG A 298 22.99 -8.52 14.13
C ARG A 298 22.60 -9.09 15.51
N GLY A 299 22.31 -10.39 15.54
CA GLY A 299 22.07 -11.15 16.78
C GLY A 299 20.62 -11.11 17.31
N LEU A 300 19.64 -10.74 16.48
CA LEU A 300 18.23 -11.01 16.79
C LEU A 300 17.95 -12.50 16.59
N THR A 301 17.10 -13.06 17.46
CA THR A 301 16.56 -14.42 17.23
C THR A 301 15.55 -14.41 16.07
N ALA A 302 15.22 -15.57 15.52
CA ALA A 302 14.21 -15.64 14.45
C ALA A 302 12.83 -15.12 14.90
N VAL A 303 12.48 -15.33 16.18
CA VAL A 303 11.26 -14.80 16.81
C VAL A 303 11.30 -13.26 16.89
N GLU A 304 12.45 -12.69 17.26
CA GLU A 304 12.64 -11.23 17.30
C GLU A 304 12.62 -10.62 15.89
N ALA A 305 13.19 -11.30 14.90
CA ALA A 305 13.11 -10.92 13.49
C ALA A 305 11.67 -11.00 12.94
N ALA A 306 10.87 -11.96 13.41
CA ALA A 306 9.45 -12.07 13.06
C ALA A 306 8.64 -10.87 13.58
N ILE A 307 8.94 -10.38 14.79
CA ILE A 307 8.35 -9.14 15.32
C ILE A 307 8.82 -7.92 14.52
N LEU A 308 10.11 -7.83 14.19
CA LEU A 308 10.66 -6.72 13.39
C LEU A 308 10.02 -6.61 11.99
N THR A 309 9.75 -7.78 11.39
CA THR A 309 9.12 -7.90 10.06
C THR A 309 7.59 -7.91 10.11
N GLU A 310 6.99 -7.65 11.28
CA GLU A 310 5.54 -7.53 11.49
C GLU A 310 4.76 -8.78 11.06
N GLN A 311 5.29 -9.97 11.36
CA GLN A 311 4.60 -11.24 11.12
C GLN A 311 3.36 -11.39 12.02
N PRO A 312 2.34 -12.15 11.60
CA PRO A 312 1.17 -12.47 12.42
C PRO A 312 1.56 -13.03 13.80
N LEU A 313 0.93 -12.55 14.88
CA LEU A 313 1.31 -12.92 16.25
C LEU A 313 1.07 -14.41 16.56
N ASP A 314 0.08 -15.04 15.96
CA ASP A 314 -0.18 -16.48 16.07
C ASP A 314 0.98 -17.32 15.49
N LYS A 315 1.55 -16.86 14.38
CA LYS A 315 2.76 -17.42 13.80
C LYS A 315 3.96 -17.24 14.73
N VAL A 316 4.18 -16.03 15.27
CA VAL A 316 5.24 -15.74 16.25
C VAL A 316 5.13 -16.66 17.47
N MET A 317 3.93 -16.87 18.00
CA MET A 317 3.68 -17.75 19.14
C MET A 317 3.98 -19.22 18.83
N THR A 318 3.68 -19.66 17.61
CA THR A 318 4.02 -21.01 17.16
C THR A 318 5.53 -21.19 17.03
N MET A 319 6.25 -20.17 16.57
CA MET A 319 7.71 -20.18 16.57
C MET A 319 8.28 -20.28 17.99
N ILE A 320 7.69 -19.59 18.97
CA ILE A 320 8.08 -19.71 20.38
C ILE A 320 7.79 -21.13 20.91
N LEU A 321 6.63 -21.70 20.58
CA LEU A 321 6.28 -23.07 20.94
C LEU A 321 7.31 -24.08 20.40
N PHE A 322 7.71 -23.94 19.13
CA PHE A 322 8.72 -24.83 18.55
C PHE A 322 10.08 -24.65 19.21
N GLY A 323 10.48 -23.40 19.52
CA GLY A 323 11.70 -23.12 20.29
C GLY A 323 11.72 -23.81 21.64
N VAL A 324 10.64 -23.73 22.44
CA VAL A 324 10.59 -24.37 23.76
C VAL A 324 10.55 -25.89 23.69
N VAL A 325 9.89 -26.47 22.68
CA VAL A 325 9.86 -27.93 22.49
C VAL A 325 11.22 -28.45 22.00
N LYS A 326 11.83 -27.76 21.04
CA LYS A 326 13.17 -28.07 20.52
C LYS A 326 14.24 -28.02 21.62
N LYS A 327 14.13 -27.06 22.55
CA LYS A 327 15.01 -26.94 23.72
C LYS A 327 14.68 -27.91 24.87
N ASN A 328 13.74 -28.83 24.70
CA ASN A 328 13.27 -29.76 25.73
C ASN A 328 12.67 -29.09 26.99
N ALA A 329 12.19 -27.85 26.88
CA ALA A 329 11.59 -27.13 28.01
C ALA A 329 10.11 -27.46 28.20
N ALA A 330 9.42 -27.89 27.14
CA ALA A 330 8.05 -28.37 27.21
C ALA A 330 7.79 -29.51 26.22
N ALA A 331 6.77 -30.33 26.52
CA ALA A 331 6.19 -31.30 25.59
C ALA A 331 4.69 -31.04 25.47
N VAL A 332 4.14 -31.18 24.26
CA VAL A 332 2.70 -31.09 24.01
C VAL A 332 2.05 -32.39 24.49
N ILE A 333 1.07 -32.30 25.38
CA ILE A 333 0.30 -33.46 25.88
C ILE A 333 -0.92 -33.67 24.99
N THR A 334 -1.67 -32.60 24.75
CA THR A 334 -2.88 -32.58 23.91
C THR A 334 -2.82 -31.41 22.95
N ARG A 335 -3.28 -31.61 21.71
CA ARG A 335 -3.35 -30.55 20.68
C ARG A 335 -4.65 -29.75 20.72
N ASP A 336 -5.75 -30.39 21.13
CA ASP A 336 -7.05 -29.74 21.26
C ASP A 336 -7.75 -30.19 22.56
N PRO A 337 -7.83 -29.34 23.60
CA PRO A 337 -7.16 -28.04 23.72
C PRO A 337 -5.64 -28.19 23.88
N LEU A 338 -4.85 -27.18 23.47
CA LEU A 338 -3.40 -27.22 23.61
C LEU A 338 -3.00 -27.24 25.10
N ALA A 339 -2.38 -28.34 25.55
CA ALA A 339 -1.82 -28.49 26.89
C ALA A 339 -0.34 -28.84 26.82
N LEU A 340 0.46 -28.17 27.64
CA LEU A 340 1.91 -28.34 27.70
C LEU A 340 2.31 -28.97 29.04
N GLN A 341 3.18 -29.97 28.97
CA GLN A 341 3.95 -30.46 30.10
C GLN A 341 5.24 -29.65 30.18
N VAL A 342 5.36 -28.78 31.18
CA VAL A 342 6.61 -28.04 31.42
C VAL A 342 7.61 -28.98 32.10
N THR A 343 8.81 -29.09 31.53
CA THR A 343 9.89 -29.91 32.10
C THR A 343 10.55 -29.15 33.25
N GLN A 344 10.72 -29.79 34.39
CA GLN A 344 11.43 -29.24 35.56
C GLN A 344 12.62 -30.14 35.92
N PRO A 345 13.83 -29.59 36.18
CA PRO A 345 14.20 -28.16 36.08
C PRO A 345 14.21 -27.66 34.63
N GLN A 346 14.02 -26.34 34.46
CA GLN A 346 14.05 -25.74 33.12
C GLN A 346 15.47 -25.82 32.52
N PRO A 347 15.61 -26.16 31.23
CA PRO A 347 16.91 -26.24 30.56
C PRO A 347 17.58 -24.86 30.47
N GLU A 348 18.91 -24.85 30.48
CA GLU A 348 19.72 -23.63 30.28
C GLU A 348 19.55 -23.10 28.84
N GLY A 349 19.67 -21.77 28.64
CA GLY A 349 19.59 -21.15 27.31
C GLY A 349 18.18 -20.75 26.82
N LEU A 350 17.17 -20.78 27.69
CA LEU A 350 15.86 -20.22 27.41
C LEU A 350 15.88 -18.68 27.37
N GLN A 351 15.32 -18.12 26.31
CA GLN A 351 15.13 -16.69 26.12
C GLN A 351 14.05 -16.15 27.06
N GLY A 352 14.07 -14.84 27.36
CA GLY A 352 13.09 -14.22 28.26
C GLY A 352 11.63 -14.48 27.84
N TYR A 353 11.33 -14.30 26.55
CA TYR A 353 9.99 -14.56 26.00
C TYR A 353 9.59 -16.04 26.05
N GLU A 354 10.54 -16.98 26.04
CA GLU A 354 10.28 -18.42 26.16
C GLU A 354 9.90 -18.79 27.60
N LYS A 355 10.57 -18.18 28.59
CA LYS A 355 10.23 -18.35 30.02
C LYS A 355 8.86 -17.77 30.34
N ASP A 356 8.56 -16.58 29.83
CA ASP A 356 7.26 -15.94 29.97
C ASP A 356 6.15 -16.78 29.30
N PHE A 357 6.44 -17.38 28.14
CA PHE A 357 5.52 -18.31 27.46
C PHE A 357 5.22 -19.54 28.32
N LEU A 358 6.24 -20.22 28.87
CA LEU A 358 6.04 -21.37 29.75
C LEU A 358 5.24 -21.00 31.01
N THR A 359 5.50 -19.81 31.56
CA THR A 359 4.79 -19.29 32.73
C THR A 359 3.32 -19.00 32.41
N ALA A 360 3.02 -18.47 31.22
CA ALA A 360 1.64 -18.25 30.78
C ALA A 360 0.85 -19.57 30.67
N PHE A 361 1.50 -20.65 30.24
CA PHE A 361 0.87 -21.97 30.17
C PHE A 361 0.68 -22.67 31.52
N ALA A 362 1.35 -22.19 32.58
CA ALA A 362 1.09 -22.60 33.96
C ALA A 362 -0.18 -21.95 34.56
N ALA A 363 -0.78 -20.95 33.89
CA ALA A 363 -1.99 -20.30 34.35
C ALA A 363 -3.19 -21.26 34.37
N PRO A 364 -4.05 -21.19 35.41
CA PRO A 364 -5.12 -22.15 35.65
C PRO A 364 -6.31 -21.99 34.68
N ASP A 365 -6.58 -20.77 34.21
CA ASP A 365 -7.68 -20.47 33.31
C ASP A 365 -7.21 -19.79 32.01
N LEU A 366 -8.06 -19.89 30.99
CA LEU A 366 -7.75 -19.45 29.63
C LEU A 366 -7.67 -17.92 29.52
N ALA A 367 -8.42 -17.16 30.32
CA ALA A 367 -8.39 -15.71 30.31
C ALA A 367 -7.09 -15.17 30.92
N ALA A 368 -6.65 -15.73 32.05
CA ALA A 368 -5.35 -15.44 32.66
C ALA A 368 -4.21 -15.80 31.69
N ARG A 369 -4.26 -16.97 31.05
CA ARG A 369 -3.28 -17.38 30.03
C ARG A 369 -3.18 -16.37 28.88
N ARG A 370 -4.32 -15.93 28.32
CA ARG A 370 -4.34 -14.92 27.24
C ARG A 370 -3.71 -13.61 27.69
N LYS A 371 -4.02 -13.14 28.89
CA LYS A 371 -3.45 -11.90 29.45
C LYS A 371 -1.93 -12.01 29.60
N SER A 372 -1.43 -13.12 30.15
CA SER A 372 0.01 -13.35 30.29
C SER A 372 0.72 -13.44 28.93
N LEU A 373 0.09 -14.05 27.92
CA LEU A 373 0.62 -14.08 26.55
C LEU A 373 0.64 -12.69 25.89
N GLN A 374 -0.36 -11.84 26.15
CA GLN A 374 -0.34 -10.43 25.70
C GLN A 374 0.81 -9.66 26.35
N GLU A 375 1.02 -9.82 27.66
CA GLU A 375 2.09 -9.17 28.40
C GLU A 375 3.48 -9.62 27.90
N MET A 376 3.66 -10.91 27.68
CA MET A 376 4.88 -11.47 27.05
C MET A 376 5.13 -10.84 25.67
N THR A 377 4.10 -10.73 24.84
CA THR A 377 4.24 -10.12 23.49
C THR A 377 4.63 -8.65 23.59
N VAL A 378 4.03 -7.90 24.52
CA VAL A 378 4.38 -6.49 24.76
C VAL A 378 5.84 -6.36 25.21
N ASN A 379 6.30 -7.24 26.10
CA ASN A 379 7.69 -7.26 26.56
C ASN A 379 8.66 -7.60 25.42
N LEU A 380 8.29 -8.56 24.56
CA LEU A 380 9.06 -8.92 23.37
C LEU A 380 9.18 -7.74 22.40
N VAL A 381 8.09 -7.05 22.08
CA VAL A 381 8.09 -5.88 21.20
C VAL A 381 8.95 -4.75 21.78
N LYS A 382 8.88 -4.51 23.10
CA LYS A 382 9.73 -3.52 23.79
C LYS A 382 11.22 -3.90 23.71
N SER A 383 11.56 -5.16 23.99
CA SER A 383 12.93 -5.68 23.88
C SER A 383 13.50 -5.52 22.47
N VAL A 384 12.72 -5.86 21.43
CA VAL A 384 13.12 -5.65 20.03
C VAL A 384 13.29 -4.17 19.74
N SER A 385 12.37 -3.32 20.18
CA SER A 385 12.46 -1.86 19.99
C SER A 385 13.71 -1.28 20.65
N GLU A 386 14.09 -1.75 21.84
CA GLU A 386 15.31 -1.33 22.53
C GLU A 386 16.57 -1.82 21.81
N LYS A 387 16.59 -3.07 21.34
CA LYS A 387 17.70 -3.65 20.57
C LYS A 387 17.92 -2.96 19.22
N MET A 388 16.86 -2.36 18.65
CA MET A 388 16.88 -1.64 17.38
C MET A 388 17.30 -0.18 17.49
N LYS A 389 17.44 0.37 18.71
CA LYS A 389 17.91 1.76 18.90
C LYS A 389 19.28 1.96 18.25
N GLY A 390 19.37 2.90 17.32
CA GLY A 390 20.62 3.24 16.62
C GLY A 390 20.92 2.42 15.36
N PHE A 391 20.05 1.48 14.95
CA PHE A 391 20.25 0.66 13.75
C PHE A 391 19.19 0.95 12.67
N SER A 392 19.54 0.77 11.40
CA SER A 392 18.60 0.92 10.29
C SER A 392 17.58 -0.22 10.29
N ARG A 393 16.29 0.12 10.45
CA ARG A 393 15.19 -0.85 10.40
C ARG A 393 15.12 -1.56 9.05
N LYS A 394 15.20 -0.79 7.95
CA LYS A 394 15.10 -1.33 6.58
C LYS A 394 16.24 -2.30 6.30
N GLU A 395 17.48 -1.88 6.52
CA GLU A 395 18.65 -2.73 6.27
C GLU A 395 18.65 -3.98 7.18
N THR A 396 18.23 -3.84 8.43
CA THR A 396 18.13 -4.97 9.37
C THR A 396 17.06 -5.98 8.90
N MET A 397 15.91 -5.50 8.44
CA MET A 397 14.88 -6.38 7.87
C MET A 397 15.40 -7.12 6.64
N ASP A 398 16.10 -6.43 5.74
CA ASP A 398 16.65 -7.05 4.54
C ASP A 398 17.78 -8.04 4.86
N TYR A 399 18.59 -7.77 5.88
CA TYR A 399 19.57 -8.71 6.41
C TYR A 399 18.92 -10.02 6.89
N TYR A 400 17.88 -9.97 7.73
CA TYR A 400 17.22 -11.20 8.20
C TYR A 400 16.42 -11.91 7.11
N LYS A 401 15.85 -11.19 6.14
CA LYS A 401 15.29 -11.82 4.93
C LYS A 401 16.36 -12.59 4.16
N SER A 402 17.59 -12.07 4.04
CA SER A 402 18.67 -12.78 3.36
C SER A 402 19.11 -14.06 4.09
N ILE A 403 19.07 -14.07 5.43
CA ILE A 403 19.35 -15.28 6.24
C ILE A 403 18.28 -16.34 5.99
N MET A 404 17.01 -15.94 6.03
CA MET A 404 15.88 -16.81 5.72
C MET A 404 15.97 -17.39 4.30
N GLU A 405 16.32 -16.56 3.31
CA GLU A 405 16.41 -17.01 1.92
C GLU A 405 17.57 -18.01 1.73
N ARG A 406 18.71 -17.77 2.38
CA ARG A 406 19.83 -18.72 2.39
C ARG A 406 19.48 -20.04 3.07
N ALA A 407 18.73 -19.99 4.19
CA ALA A 407 18.24 -21.17 4.87
C ALA A 407 17.36 -22.03 3.94
N TRP A 408 16.47 -21.40 3.17
CA TRP A 408 15.67 -22.12 2.18
C TRP A 408 16.50 -22.66 1.02
N GLN A 409 17.46 -21.89 0.50
CA GLN A 409 18.37 -22.35 -0.56
C GLN A 409 19.16 -23.58 -0.12
N GLN A 410 19.63 -23.62 1.13
CA GLN A 410 20.36 -24.77 1.69
C GLN A 410 19.47 -26.03 1.79
N ILE A 411 18.19 -25.87 2.14
CA ILE A 411 17.24 -26.99 2.21
C ILE A 411 16.84 -27.45 0.79
N GLU A 412 16.64 -26.51 -0.13
CA GLU A 412 16.27 -26.79 -1.53
C GLU A 412 17.42 -27.47 -2.30
N ALA A 413 18.67 -27.09 -2.02
CA ALA A 413 19.87 -27.68 -2.63
C ALA A 413 20.24 -29.07 -2.06
N ALA A 414 19.72 -29.44 -0.88
CA ALA A 414 19.98 -30.75 -0.29
C ALA A 414 19.30 -31.86 -1.11
N GLY A 415 20.09 -32.68 -1.80
CA GLY A 415 19.57 -33.71 -2.72
C GLY A 415 18.96 -34.95 -2.04
N THR A 416 19.22 -35.17 -0.75
CA THR A 416 18.77 -36.38 -0.03
C THR A 416 17.81 -36.06 1.13
N PRO A 417 16.82 -36.93 1.40
CA PRO A 417 15.89 -36.76 2.54
C PRO A 417 16.56 -36.57 3.90
N ASP A 418 17.67 -37.27 4.16
CA ASP A 418 18.41 -37.16 5.42
C ASP A 418 19.05 -35.78 5.63
N VAL A 419 19.69 -35.25 4.59
CA VAL A 419 20.33 -33.93 4.63
C VAL A 419 19.26 -32.84 4.71
N LYS A 420 18.16 -32.97 3.95
CA LYS A 420 17.00 -32.06 4.06
C LYS A 420 16.45 -32.00 5.49
N SER A 421 16.39 -33.14 6.15
CA SER A 421 15.86 -33.25 7.52
C SER A 421 16.78 -32.60 8.56
N GLN A 422 18.11 -32.77 8.42
CA GLN A 422 19.10 -32.12 9.28
C GLN A 422 19.12 -30.60 9.06
N MET A 423 19.18 -30.15 7.81
CA MET A 423 19.15 -28.73 7.47
C MET A 423 17.85 -28.07 7.94
N TYR A 424 16.72 -28.78 7.84
CA TYR A 424 15.45 -28.29 8.35
C TYR A 424 15.44 -28.19 9.87
N ASP A 425 15.98 -29.16 10.62
CA ASP A 425 16.08 -29.07 12.09
C ASP A 425 16.87 -27.84 12.53
N GLU A 426 17.99 -27.56 11.87
CA GLU A 426 18.86 -26.43 12.15
C GLU A 426 18.21 -25.09 11.76
N ALA A 427 17.56 -25.05 10.59
CA ALA A 427 17.06 -23.82 10.00
C ALA A 427 15.57 -23.54 10.24
N LEU A 428 14.82 -24.44 10.90
CA LEU A 428 13.37 -24.35 11.12
C LEU A 428 12.91 -22.97 11.59
N GLU A 429 13.58 -22.41 12.59
CA GLU A 429 13.19 -21.13 13.18
C GLU A 429 13.28 -20.00 12.14
N TRP A 430 14.27 -20.06 11.24
CA TRP A 430 14.48 -19.08 10.17
C TRP A 430 13.58 -19.32 8.97
N THR A 431 13.30 -20.56 8.60
CA THR A 431 12.38 -20.86 7.48
C THR A 431 10.97 -20.41 7.79
N MET A 432 10.54 -20.54 9.05
CA MET A 432 9.25 -20.03 9.52
C MET A 432 9.14 -18.51 9.41
N LEU A 433 10.22 -17.74 9.27
CA LEU A 433 10.11 -16.30 9.02
C LEU A 433 9.46 -15.98 7.66
N ASP A 434 9.53 -16.91 6.69
CA ASP A 434 9.02 -16.73 5.33
C ASP A 434 7.50 -16.51 5.31
N LYS A 435 7.05 -15.48 4.58
CA LYS A 435 5.62 -15.19 4.40
C LYS A 435 4.93 -16.33 3.67
N ASN A 436 5.63 -17.00 2.76
CA ASN A 436 5.14 -18.14 1.98
C ASN A 436 5.56 -19.48 2.57
N TYR A 437 5.88 -19.52 3.87
CA TYR A 437 6.35 -20.72 4.58
C TYR A 437 5.48 -21.95 4.29
N ASP A 438 4.16 -21.81 4.31
CA ASP A 438 3.23 -22.93 4.13
C ASP A 438 3.34 -23.55 2.73
N GLU A 439 3.35 -22.71 1.70
CA GLU A 439 3.46 -23.13 0.30
C GLU A 439 4.86 -23.67 -0.01
N ARG A 440 5.90 -22.98 0.48
CA ARG A 440 7.30 -23.37 0.27
C ARG A 440 7.60 -24.70 0.96
N THR A 441 7.11 -24.92 2.17
CA THR A 441 7.23 -26.21 2.86
C THR A 441 6.58 -27.34 2.05
N ARG A 442 5.36 -27.14 1.53
CA ARG A 442 4.69 -28.15 0.69
C ARG A 442 5.43 -28.44 -0.61
N ARG A 443 6.02 -27.42 -1.23
CA ARG A 443 6.79 -27.54 -2.48
C ARG A 443 8.13 -28.26 -2.28
N VAL A 444 8.81 -28.00 -1.16
CA VAL A 444 10.14 -28.53 -0.88
C VAL A 444 10.10 -29.97 -0.35
N PHE A 445 9.05 -30.31 0.42
CA PHE A 445 8.87 -31.62 1.04
C PHE A 445 7.80 -32.46 0.33
N THR A 446 8.08 -32.86 -0.91
CA THR A 446 7.23 -33.77 -1.71
C THR A 446 7.53 -35.26 -1.47
N GLY A 447 8.71 -35.57 -0.92
CA GLY A 447 9.15 -36.93 -0.58
C GLY A 447 9.02 -37.29 0.91
N PRO A 448 9.43 -38.50 1.32
CA PRO A 448 9.53 -38.85 2.74
C PRO A 448 10.55 -37.96 3.44
N ILE A 449 10.21 -37.44 4.62
CA ILE A 449 11.08 -36.61 5.47
C ILE A 449 11.32 -37.32 6.81
N PHE A 450 12.56 -37.27 7.30
CA PHE A 450 12.86 -37.71 8.65
C PHE A 450 12.63 -36.54 9.60
N VAL A 451 11.66 -36.69 10.51
CA VAL A 451 11.39 -35.59 11.44
C VAL A 451 12.47 -35.51 12.52
N PRO A 452 12.75 -34.30 13.04
CA PRO A 452 13.68 -34.13 14.16
C PRO A 452 13.27 -34.92 15.40
N MET A 453 14.24 -35.26 16.26
CA MET A 453 13.99 -36.05 17.48
C MET A 453 13.00 -35.38 18.45
N TRP A 454 12.97 -34.04 18.49
CA TRP A 454 12.03 -33.29 19.32
C TRP A 454 10.61 -33.30 18.76
N TRP A 455 10.39 -33.75 17.52
CA TRP A 455 9.08 -33.74 16.86
C TRP A 455 8.04 -34.58 17.61
N GLY A 456 8.44 -35.70 18.20
CA GLY A 456 7.55 -36.51 19.04
C GLY A 456 7.08 -35.82 20.32
N ARG A 457 7.79 -34.77 20.76
CA ARG A 457 7.35 -33.91 21.88
C ARG A 457 6.40 -32.81 21.41
N TYR A 458 6.35 -32.52 20.12
CA TYR A 458 5.42 -31.56 19.52
C TYR A 458 4.13 -32.23 19.04
N ASP A 459 4.23 -33.45 18.50
CA ASP A 459 3.11 -34.22 17.98
C ASP A 459 2.83 -35.46 18.84
N PRO A 460 1.84 -35.44 19.74
CA PRO A 460 1.45 -36.63 20.52
C PRO A 460 0.92 -37.78 19.65
N ALA A 461 0.40 -37.48 18.46
CA ALA A 461 -0.08 -38.48 17.52
C ALA A 461 1.08 -39.11 16.73
N TYR A 462 2.25 -38.47 16.72
CA TYR A 462 3.47 -39.06 16.19
C TYR A 462 4.01 -40.10 17.16
N ARG A 463 3.79 -41.38 16.82
CA ARG A 463 4.44 -42.49 17.49
C ARG A 463 5.67 -42.89 16.67
N PRO A 464 6.90 -42.68 17.14
CA PRO A 464 8.03 -43.40 16.57
C PRO A 464 7.70 -44.89 16.74
N VAL A 465 7.82 -45.66 15.66
CA VAL A 465 7.66 -47.11 15.73
C VAL A 465 8.85 -47.61 16.53
N THR A 466 8.72 -47.65 17.86
CA THR A 466 9.62 -48.43 18.69
C THR A 466 9.41 -49.86 18.26
N SER A 467 10.39 -50.43 17.58
CA SER A 467 10.44 -51.85 17.24
C SER A 467 10.30 -52.66 18.52
N GLY A 468 9.07 -53.01 18.88
CA GLY A 468 8.77 -54.10 19.77
C GLY A 468 9.30 -55.37 19.12
N ALA A 469 10.17 -56.06 19.83
CA ALA A 469 10.84 -57.27 19.37
C ALA A 469 9.86 -58.28 18.74
N PRO A 470 10.31 -58.97 17.68
CA PRO A 470 10.28 -60.42 17.72
C PRO A 470 11.71 -60.98 17.64
N LYS A 471 11.87 -62.14 18.27
CA LYS A 471 13.11 -62.93 18.32
C LYS A 471 13.61 -63.32 16.92
N MET A 472 14.95 -63.35 16.78
CA MET A 472 15.78 -64.03 15.74
C MET A 472 15.61 -63.53 14.29
N ALA A 473 16.64 -63.35 13.44
CA ALA A 473 18.05 -63.71 13.45
C ALA A 473 18.89 -62.72 12.59
N SER A 474 20.16 -62.58 12.96
CA SER A 474 21.36 -62.16 12.19
C SER A 474 21.22 -61.40 10.85
N VAL A 475 21.84 -60.21 10.74
CA VAL A 475 23.13 -59.92 10.05
C VAL A 475 23.30 -58.40 9.86
N THR A 476 24.53 -57.91 10.10
CA THR A 476 25.16 -56.59 9.84
C THR A 476 24.82 -55.35 10.68
N PRO A 477 25.82 -54.65 11.25
CA PRO A 477 25.64 -53.39 11.96
C PRO A 477 25.83 -52.20 11.00
N THR A 478 24.75 -51.51 10.67
CA THR A 478 24.79 -50.12 10.21
C THR A 478 24.13 -49.26 11.28
N THR A 479 24.93 -48.46 11.96
CA THR A 479 24.51 -47.47 12.94
C THR A 479 23.70 -46.36 12.23
N SER A 480 22.40 -46.55 12.09
CA SER A 480 21.44 -45.46 11.84
C SER A 480 20.35 -45.56 12.89
N GLY A 481 20.46 -44.72 13.93
CA GLY A 481 19.45 -44.60 14.98
C GLY A 481 18.07 -44.36 14.36
N GLY A 482 17.06 -45.07 14.87
CA GLY A 482 15.71 -45.13 14.32
C GLY A 482 15.11 -43.74 14.08
N ARG A 483 15.16 -43.29 12.82
CA ARG A 483 14.44 -42.12 12.33
C ARG A 483 13.25 -42.62 11.52
N THR A 484 12.06 -42.43 12.05
CA THR A 484 10.81 -42.75 11.35
C THR A 484 10.46 -41.65 10.35
N SER A 485 10.37 -42.01 9.06
CA SER A 485 10.03 -41.08 7.98
C SER A 485 8.53 -40.80 7.92
N LEU A 486 8.13 -39.53 7.85
CA LEU A 486 6.77 -39.12 7.53
C LEU A 486 6.64 -38.77 6.04
N PRO A 487 5.48 -38.99 5.41
CA PRO A 487 5.19 -38.36 4.13
C PRO A 487 5.32 -36.83 4.28
N GLY A 488 6.06 -36.17 3.39
CA GLY A 488 6.30 -34.73 3.48
C GLY A 488 5.02 -33.88 3.49
N ALA A 489 3.94 -34.35 2.85
CA ALA A 489 2.62 -33.72 2.94
C ALA A 489 1.98 -33.79 4.34
N ALA A 490 2.12 -34.93 5.03
CA ALA A 490 1.63 -35.10 6.40
C ALA A 490 2.45 -34.27 7.40
N PHE A 491 3.75 -34.18 7.15
CA PHE A 491 4.66 -33.30 7.88
C PHE A 491 4.26 -31.82 7.73
N ALA A 492 4.12 -31.34 6.48
CA ALA A 492 3.68 -29.98 6.19
C ALA A 492 2.30 -29.68 6.80
N ALA A 493 1.36 -30.62 6.72
CA ALA A 493 0.05 -30.49 7.34
C ALA A 493 0.12 -30.37 8.87
N SER A 494 1.01 -31.11 9.53
CA SER A 494 1.20 -31.00 10.99
C SER A 494 1.82 -29.67 11.42
N VAL A 495 2.65 -29.04 10.59
CA VAL A 495 3.16 -27.69 10.91
C VAL A 495 2.05 -26.67 10.75
N VAL A 496 1.38 -26.67 9.59
CA VAL A 496 0.32 -25.70 9.26
C VAL A 496 -0.85 -25.80 10.22
N GLY A 497 -1.27 -27.03 10.55
CA GLY A 497 -2.33 -27.28 11.54
C GLY A 497 -1.94 -26.83 12.95
N GLY A 498 -0.64 -26.82 13.27
CA GLY A 498 -0.12 -26.28 14.53
C GLY A 498 -0.41 -24.79 14.72
N VAL A 499 -0.09 -24.00 13.70
CA VAL A 499 -0.32 -22.54 13.67
C VAL A 499 -1.81 -22.23 13.81
N GLN A 500 -2.65 -22.93 13.05
CA GLN A 500 -4.10 -22.73 13.05
C GLN A 500 -4.75 -23.12 14.38
N ASN A 501 -4.31 -24.21 15.01
CA ASN A 501 -4.81 -24.67 16.31
C ASN A 501 -4.40 -23.72 17.45
N PHE A 502 -3.17 -23.21 17.41
CA PHE A 502 -2.72 -22.21 18.38
C PHE A 502 -3.56 -20.93 18.30
N SER A 503 -3.79 -20.45 17.08
CA SER A 503 -4.58 -19.25 16.77
C SER A 503 -6.02 -19.34 17.28
N SER A 504 -6.72 -20.45 16.99
CA SER A 504 -8.14 -20.62 17.33
C SER A 504 -8.41 -21.03 18.79
N LYS A 505 -7.54 -21.84 19.42
CA LYS A 505 -7.82 -22.42 20.74
C LYS A 505 -7.06 -21.78 21.90
N VAL A 506 -5.84 -21.28 21.68
CA VAL A 506 -5.05 -20.61 22.72
C VAL A 506 -5.36 -19.11 22.74
N ILE A 507 -5.28 -18.47 21.58
CA ILE A 507 -5.51 -17.02 21.45
C ILE A 507 -7.01 -16.71 21.36
N GLY A 508 -7.79 -17.54 20.67
CA GLY A 508 -9.23 -17.33 20.49
C GLY A 508 -9.51 -16.21 19.49
N ASP A 509 -9.91 -15.04 19.99
CA ASP A 509 -10.06 -13.85 19.13
C ASP A 509 -8.69 -13.23 18.89
N VAL A 510 -8.03 -13.69 17.82
CA VAL A 510 -6.75 -13.18 17.32
C VAL A 510 -6.80 -11.67 17.11
N SER A 511 -7.95 -11.15 16.67
CA SER A 511 -8.15 -9.72 16.40
C SER A 511 -8.18 -8.90 17.69
N ALA A 512 -8.88 -9.37 18.73
CA ALA A 512 -8.90 -8.74 20.05
C ALA A 512 -7.53 -8.85 20.74
N PHE A 513 -6.88 -10.02 20.65
CA PHE A 513 -5.54 -10.23 21.20
C PHE A 513 -4.53 -9.27 20.57
N THR A 514 -4.53 -9.20 19.24
CA THR A 514 -3.64 -8.35 18.48
C THR A 514 -3.87 -6.87 18.78
N SER A 515 -5.14 -6.43 18.83
CA SER A 515 -5.48 -5.05 19.19
C SER A 515 -5.01 -4.69 20.61
N GLY A 516 -5.12 -5.63 21.56
CA GLY A 516 -4.61 -5.44 22.93
C GLY A 516 -3.11 -5.20 22.99
N VAL A 517 -2.34 -5.91 22.16
CA VAL A 517 -0.89 -5.73 22.03
C VAL A 517 -0.56 -4.42 21.31
N THR A 518 -1.16 -4.15 20.15
CA THR A 518 -0.90 -2.94 19.35
C THR A 518 -1.25 -1.67 20.12
N ASN A 519 -2.37 -1.63 20.84
CA ASN A 519 -2.76 -0.46 21.64
C ASN A 519 -1.76 -0.10 22.74
N ARG A 520 -0.99 -1.07 23.25
CA ARG A 520 0.04 -0.85 24.29
C ARG A 520 1.42 -0.54 23.71
N THR A 521 1.70 -1.02 22.51
CA THR A 521 3.02 -0.92 21.87
C THR A 521 3.11 0.24 20.87
N ASN A 522 1.99 0.57 20.23
CA ASN A 522 1.83 1.65 19.26
C ASN A 522 0.46 2.35 19.45
N PRO A 523 0.28 3.12 20.54
CA PRO A 523 -0.99 3.78 20.84
C PRO A 523 -1.33 4.89 19.83
N ILE A 524 -2.63 5.09 19.59
CA ILE A 524 -3.14 6.17 18.74
C ILE A 524 -2.69 7.53 19.32
N PRO A 525 -2.11 8.46 18.51
CA PRO A 525 -1.83 9.81 18.97
C PRO A 525 -3.12 10.44 19.48
N LYS A 526 -3.15 10.81 20.76
CA LYS A 526 -4.26 11.57 21.30
C LYS A 526 -4.15 12.97 20.70
N THR A 527 -5.13 13.38 19.89
CA THR A 527 -5.37 14.79 19.64
C THR A 527 -5.79 15.41 20.97
N SER A 528 -4.89 16.16 21.60
CA SER A 528 -5.26 17.00 22.74
C SER A 528 -6.02 18.20 22.21
N SER A 529 -7.34 18.04 22.00
CA SER A 529 -8.22 19.19 21.83
C SER A 529 -8.45 19.84 23.19
N SER A 530 -7.81 20.98 23.39
CA SER A 530 -8.21 21.94 24.42
C SER A 530 -9.64 22.38 24.15
N SER A 531 -10.54 22.01 25.05
CA SER A 531 -11.94 22.40 25.05
C SER A 531 -12.09 23.80 25.62
N SER A 532 -12.64 24.73 24.83
CA SER A 532 -13.36 25.88 25.37
C SER A 532 -14.43 26.37 24.39
N TRP A 533 -15.66 26.44 24.91
CA TRP A 533 -16.80 27.27 24.51
C TRP A 533 -17.80 26.80 23.43
N LYS A 534 -18.83 26.13 23.96
CA LYS A 534 -20.29 26.36 23.83
C LYS A 534 -20.87 27.13 22.64
N GLY A 535 -21.81 26.43 21.99
CA GLY A 535 -23.03 26.94 21.34
C GLY A 535 -22.90 26.94 19.82
N GLY A 536 -23.70 26.26 19.02
CA GLY A 536 -24.93 25.48 19.18
C GLY A 536 -25.54 25.36 17.77
N GLY A 537 -26.25 24.26 17.48
CA GLY A 537 -27.05 24.13 16.26
C GLY A 537 -26.44 23.20 15.21
N GLY A 538 -27.16 22.12 14.90
CA GLY A 538 -26.70 21.00 14.09
C GLY A 538 -26.74 21.21 12.58
N GLY A 539 -26.17 20.22 11.89
CA GLY A 539 -26.24 20.05 10.45
C GLY A 539 -25.33 18.88 10.06
N GLY A 540 -25.90 17.83 9.47
CA GLY A 540 -25.24 16.56 9.21
C GLY A 540 -23.99 16.68 8.34
N GLY A 541 -22.86 16.19 8.85
CA GLY A 541 -21.62 16.09 8.10
C GLY A 541 -21.50 14.70 7.46
N HIS A 542 -21.74 14.63 6.16
CA HIS A 542 -21.43 13.48 5.33
C HIS A 542 -19.90 13.35 5.21
N SER A 543 -19.33 12.33 5.85
CA SER A 543 -17.94 11.93 5.65
C SER A 543 -17.82 11.19 4.31
N CYS A 544 -17.39 11.87 3.26
CA CYS A 544 -17.02 11.26 1.99
C CYS A 544 -15.71 10.48 2.16
N ALA A 545 -15.84 9.16 2.30
CA ALA A 545 -14.77 8.21 2.04
C ALA A 545 -14.75 7.95 0.52
N CYS A 546 -13.72 8.43 -0.18
CA CYS A 546 -13.50 8.05 -1.57
C CYS A 546 -12.39 7.01 -1.67
N ALA A 547 -12.83 5.80 -2.01
CA ALA A 547 -12.01 4.71 -2.50
C ALA A 547 -11.71 4.97 -3.98
N CYS A 548 -10.44 5.06 -4.36
CA CYS A 548 -10.02 4.99 -5.76
C CYS A 548 -9.73 3.53 -6.12
N ALA A 549 -10.68 2.93 -6.83
CA ALA A 549 -10.49 1.77 -7.66
C ALA A 549 -10.05 2.24 -9.05
N CYS A 550 -8.73 2.33 -9.27
CA CYS A 550 -8.15 2.36 -10.62
C CYS A 550 -7.51 0.98 -10.83
N ALA A 551 -8.30 0.05 -11.35
CA ALA A 551 -7.80 -1.22 -11.86
C ALA A 551 -7.38 -1.00 -13.31
N GLY A 552 -6.08 -1.09 -13.57
CA GLY A 552 -5.56 -1.58 -14.85
C GLY A 552 -5.64 -0.66 -16.06
N CYS A 553 -5.22 0.60 -15.93
CA CYS A 553 -4.42 1.28 -16.94
C CYS A 553 -3.35 2.07 -16.17
N ALA A 554 -2.09 1.97 -16.59
CA ALA A 554 -0.97 2.64 -15.95
C ALA A 554 -0.99 4.13 -16.32
N CYS A 555 -1.97 4.88 -15.81
CA CYS A 555 -2.13 6.28 -16.18
C CYS A 555 -1.45 7.18 -15.15
N ALA A 556 -0.44 7.93 -15.59
CA ALA A 556 0.07 9.10 -14.89
C ALA A 556 -0.86 10.27 -15.23
N CYS A 557 -2.04 10.31 -14.61
CA CYS A 557 -3.03 11.35 -14.85
C CYS A 557 -2.71 12.55 -13.96
N ALA A 558 -2.41 13.72 -14.53
CA ALA A 558 -2.57 14.98 -13.81
C ALA A 558 -3.95 15.01 -13.14
N GLY A 559 -4.09 15.54 -11.95
CA GLY A 559 -5.41 15.84 -11.40
C GLY A 559 -6.15 16.90 -12.22
N GLY A 560 -7.48 16.98 -12.09
CA GLY A 560 -8.21 18.12 -12.64
C GLY A 560 -8.04 19.34 -11.74
N GLY A 561 -7.73 20.53 -12.25
CA GLY A 561 -7.76 21.79 -11.51
C GLY A 561 -9.18 22.24 -11.11
N ARG A 562 -9.25 23.27 -10.27
CA ARG A 562 -10.45 24.02 -9.89
C ARG A 562 -10.45 25.36 -10.61
#